data_AF-A0A2N2W3B1-F1
#
_entry.id   AF-A0A2N2W3B1-F1
#
_cell.length_a   1.000
_cell.length_b   1.000
_cell.length_c   1.000
_cell.angle_alpha   90.00
_cell.angle_beta   90.00
_cell.angle_gamma   90.00
#
_symmetry.space_group_name_H-M   'P 1'
#
loop_
_entity.id
_entity.type
_entity.pdbx_description
1 polymer ?
#
loop_
_entity_poly.entity_id
_entity_poly.type
_entity_poly.pdbx_seq_one_letter_code
_entity_poly.pdbx_strand_id
1 'polypeptide(L)'
;MLIPCLAIAQFPVQIKQLGPPGSNQNQNQQTDDTTGVAGVKREPYPLRRYFKSLAGKDSMNITRMWAGSFIIPGSAQLYNKEYWKIPVVYASVGGFLFAGYRSNIAWQSTGLQRDRNTRDLLYLGAALSYWGSVLDGVKNFRYHKDVLPARASLYSAMLPGLGQYYNGDYWKIPIIYGGIITVGYFISSNNSQFQRYKYLYYETSNPDSPLAGKFNAQTMKYYKDTYRRFRDYSILAGVFVYALNIIDANVFAHFQDFDVSEDLSASLFPGIIMPVAPQFTNNSGPMVGFNLKLNF
;
A
#
# COMPACT_ATOMS: atom_id res chain seq x y z
N MET A 1 19.50 11.97 -61.73
CA MET A 1 19.55 12.36 -60.30
C MET A 1 18.13 12.26 -59.76
N LEU A 2 17.83 11.19 -59.01
CA LEU A 2 16.50 10.93 -58.44
C LEU A 2 16.63 10.88 -56.92
N ILE A 3 15.85 11.72 -56.26
CA ILE A 3 15.62 11.77 -54.81
C ILE A 3 14.58 10.69 -54.45
N PRO A 4 14.73 9.97 -53.34
CA PRO A 4 13.55 9.47 -52.64
C PRO A 4 13.43 10.12 -51.26
N CYS A 5 12.29 10.79 -51.09
CA CYS A 5 11.79 11.33 -49.84
C CYS A 5 11.18 10.17 -49.03
N LEU A 6 11.72 9.88 -47.84
CA LEU A 6 11.16 8.88 -46.92
C LEU A 6 10.12 9.59 -46.03
N ALA A 7 8.85 9.45 -46.38
CA ALA A 7 7.75 9.93 -45.55
C ALA A 7 7.52 8.93 -44.40
N ILE A 8 7.94 9.31 -43.19
CA ILE A 8 7.56 8.61 -41.95
C ILE A 8 6.13 9.06 -41.61
N ALA A 9 5.15 8.17 -41.84
CA ALA A 9 3.79 8.38 -41.40
C ALA A 9 3.73 8.31 -39.86
N GLN A 10 3.67 9.47 -39.21
CA GLN A 10 3.27 9.55 -37.81
C GLN A 10 1.76 9.36 -37.72
N PHE A 11 1.32 8.12 -37.49
CA PHE A 11 -0.04 7.90 -37.02
C PHE A 11 -0.13 8.47 -35.60
N PRO A 12 -1.03 9.43 -35.32
CA PRO A 12 -1.29 9.81 -33.94
C PRO A 12 -1.93 8.61 -33.26
N VAL A 13 -1.14 7.86 -32.47
CA VAL A 13 -1.69 6.88 -31.54
C VAL A 13 -2.38 7.69 -30.44
N GLN A 14 -3.64 8.02 -30.68
CA GLN A 14 -4.55 8.45 -29.63
C GLN A 14 -4.75 7.23 -28.72
N ILE A 15 -3.88 7.08 -27.70
CA ILE A 15 -4.08 6.09 -26.65
C ILE A 15 -5.34 6.51 -25.93
N LYS A 16 -6.46 5.89 -26.31
CA LYS A 16 -7.74 6.06 -25.62
C LYS A 16 -7.50 5.58 -24.19
N GLN A 17 -7.36 6.49 -23.22
CA GLN A 17 -7.31 6.15 -21.81
C GLN A 17 -8.56 5.33 -21.49
N LEU A 18 -8.37 4.02 -21.30
CA LEU A 18 -9.47 3.08 -21.12
C LEU A 18 -9.90 3.13 -19.66
N GLY A 19 -11.09 3.67 -19.45
CA GLY A 19 -11.72 3.67 -18.14
C GLY A 19 -12.00 2.29 -17.58
N PRO A 20 -12.36 2.23 -16.29
CA PRO A 20 -12.78 1.00 -15.66
C PRO A 20 -13.94 0.34 -16.44
N PRO A 21 -14.02 -0.99 -16.47
CA PRO A 21 -15.11 -1.71 -17.15
C PRO A 21 -16.49 -1.15 -16.78
N GLY A 22 -17.29 -0.80 -17.79
CA GLY A 22 -18.62 -0.24 -17.60
C GLY A 22 -18.69 1.30 -17.46
N SER A 23 -17.57 2.02 -17.53
CA SER A 23 -17.58 3.50 -17.53
C SER A 23 -17.97 4.06 -18.90
N ASN A 24 -18.93 4.99 -18.93
CA ASN A 24 -19.24 5.79 -20.12
C ASN A 24 -18.38 7.06 -20.12
N GLN A 25 -17.74 7.39 -21.25
CA GLN A 25 -16.81 8.54 -21.37
C GLN A 25 -17.46 9.90 -21.04
N ASN A 26 -18.79 10.00 -21.06
CA ASN A 26 -19.55 11.23 -20.80
C ASN A 26 -19.80 11.54 -19.30
N GLN A 27 -19.42 10.66 -18.37
CA GLN A 27 -19.56 10.91 -16.91
C GLN A 27 -18.27 11.47 -16.26
N ASN A 28 -17.24 11.74 -17.06
CA ASN A 28 -15.84 11.89 -16.63
C ASN A 28 -15.44 13.26 -16.02
N GLN A 29 -16.37 14.08 -15.52
CA GLN A 29 -15.99 15.31 -14.77
C GLN A 29 -16.56 15.39 -13.34
N GLN A 30 -17.36 14.42 -12.88
CA GLN A 30 -18.03 14.52 -11.56
C GLN A 30 -17.71 13.39 -10.58
N THR A 31 -16.71 12.56 -10.86
CA THR A 31 -16.18 11.59 -9.90
C THR A 31 -14.67 11.74 -9.75
N ASP A 32 -14.24 12.97 -9.51
CA ASP A 32 -12.98 13.22 -8.80
C ASP A 32 -13.16 12.73 -7.35
N ASP A 33 -12.85 11.45 -7.14
CA ASP A 33 -12.65 10.87 -5.81
C ASP A 33 -11.35 11.45 -5.22
N THR A 34 -11.37 12.72 -4.81
CA THR A 34 -10.44 13.24 -3.80
C THR A 34 -10.93 14.47 -3.04
N THR A 35 -11.81 15.30 -3.61
CA THR A 35 -12.31 16.48 -2.87
C THR A 35 -13.58 16.14 -2.12
N GLY A 36 -13.54 16.33 -0.79
CA GLY A 36 -14.70 16.31 0.09
C GLY A 36 -15.68 17.44 -0.25
N VAL A 37 -16.39 17.31 -1.36
CA VAL A 37 -17.53 18.17 -1.67
C VAL A 37 -18.71 17.68 -0.83
N ALA A 38 -18.99 18.42 0.24
CA ALA A 38 -20.18 18.24 1.06
C ALA A 38 -21.43 18.43 0.19
N GLY A 39 -22.14 17.35 -0.13
CA GLY A 39 -23.46 17.45 -0.78
C GLY A 39 -23.90 16.28 -1.67
N VAL A 40 -22.99 15.43 -2.15
CA VAL A 40 -23.39 14.28 -2.97
C VAL A 40 -23.87 13.14 -2.06
N LYS A 41 -25.19 12.90 -1.99
CA LYS A 41 -25.73 11.68 -1.39
C LYS A 41 -25.15 10.48 -2.14
N ARG A 42 -24.18 9.79 -1.52
CA ARG A 42 -23.65 8.54 -2.06
C ARG A 42 -24.81 7.55 -2.13
N GLU A 43 -25.25 7.21 -3.33
CA GLU A 43 -26.24 6.15 -3.49
C GLU A 43 -25.72 4.89 -2.79
N PRO A 44 -26.55 4.19 -2.00
CA PRO A 44 -26.19 2.90 -1.44
C PRO A 44 -25.68 1.99 -2.57
N TYR A 45 -24.63 1.22 -2.30
CA TYR A 45 -24.08 0.28 -3.28
C TYR A 45 -24.52 -1.14 -2.93
N PRO A 46 -25.74 -1.55 -3.34
CA PRO A 46 -26.27 -2.87 -2.99
C PRO A 46 -25.52 -3.98 -3.73
N LEU A 47 -25.60 -5.20 -3.20
CA LEU A 47 -25.01 -6.39 -3.82
C LEU A 47 -25.45 -6.58 -5.28
N ARG A 48 -26.70 -6.24 -5.62
CA ARG A 48 -27.19 -6.29 -7.01
C ARG A 48 -26.35 -5.41 -7.95
N ARG A 49 -25.93 -4.23 -7.49
CA ARG A 49 -25.07 -3.32 -8.27
C ARG A 49 -23.65 -3.87 -8.36
N TYR A 50 -23.12 -4.45 -7.28
CA TYR A 50 -21.84 -5.15 -7.30
C TYR A 50 -21.79 -6.27 -8.37
N PHE A 51 -22.78 -7.16 -8.40
CA PHE A 51 -22.85 -8.20 -9.43
C PHE A 51 -23.10 -7.64 -10.84
N LYS A 52 -23.85 -6.53 -10.96
CA LYS A 52 -24.00 -5.81 -12.23
C LYS A 52 -22.65 -5.26 -12.73
N SER A 53 -21.82 -4.76 -11.83
CA SER A 53 -20.46 -4.31 -12.14
C SER A 53 -19.53 -5.45 -12.52
N LEU A 54 -19.59 -6.60 -11.84
CA LEU A 54 -18.86 -7.81 -12.24
C LEU A 54 -19.23 -8.29 -13.64
N ALA A 55 -20.49 -8.12 -14.06
CA ALA A 55 -20.93 -8.39 -15.42
C ALA A 55 -20.49 -7.32 -16.45
N GLY A 56 -19.71 -6.33 -16.03
CA GLY A 56 -19.23 -5.24 -16.89
C GLY A 56 -20.30 -4.22 -17.30
N LYS A 57 -21.48 -4.25 -16.65
CA LYS A 57 -22.61 -3.37 -16.97
C LYS A 57 -22.63 -2.06 -16.17
N ASP A 58 -21.70 -1.89 -15.23
CA ASP A 58 -21.57 -0.70 -14.39
C ASP A 58 -20.14 -0.61 -13.85
N SER A 59 -19.57 0.58 -13.69
CA SER A 59 -18.21 0.75 -13.15
C SER A 59 -18.20 0.76 -11.62
N MET A 60 -17.08 0.33 -11.04
CA MET A 60 -16.87 0.25 -9.60
C MET A 60 -15.49 0.78 -9.20
N ASN A 61 -15.41 1.44 -8.05
CA ASN A 61 -14.15 1.91 -7.46
C ASN A 61 -13.22 0.73 -7.11
N ILE A 62 -11.91 0.97 -7.20
CA ILE A 62 -10.88 -0.04 -6.91
C ILE A 62 -11.02 -0.65 -5.51
N THR A 63 -11.36 0.15 -4.49
CA THR A 63 -11.55 -0.31 -3.11
C THR A 63 -12.68 -1.31 -2.98
N ARG A 64 -13.77 -1.14 -3.75
CA ARG A 64 -14.92 -2.04 -3.73
C ARG A 64 -14.64 -3.33 -4.49
N MET A 65 -13.91 -3.24 -5.61
CA MET A 65 -13.43 -4.42 -6.33
C MET A 65 -12.51 -5.26 -5.42
N TRP A 66 -11.53 -4.62 -4.79
CA TRP A 66 -10.62 -5.24 -3.84
C TRP A 66 -11.36 -5.90 -2.67
N ALA A 67 -12.30 -5.19 -2.04
CA ALA A 67 -13.11 -5.73 -0.95
C ALA A 67 -13.94 -6.95 -1.39
N GLY A 68 -14.54 -6.88 -2.58
CA GLY A 68 -15.27 -8.00 -3.17
C GLY A 68 -14.38 -9.22 -3.42
N SER A 69 -13.11 -9.01 -3.76
CA SER A 69 -12.12 -10.08 -3.96
C SER A 69 -11.79 -10.87 -2.70
N PHE A 70 -12.01 -10.31 -1.51
CA PHE A 70 -11.86 -11.04 -0.24
C PHE A 70 -13.02 -11.98 0.08
N ILE A 71 -14.20 -11.70 -0.48
CA ILE A 71 -15.42 -12.46 -0.23
C ILE A 71 -15.57 -13.52 -1.32
N ILE A 72 -15.33 -13.11 -2.57
CA ILE A 72 -15.46 -13.95 -3.75
C ILE A 72 -14.09 -14.00 -4.44
N PRO A 73 -13.31 -15.06 -4.19
CA PRO A 73 -12.07 -15.30 -4.92
C PRO A 73 -12.30 -15.22 -6.43
N GLY A 74 -11.44 -14.53 -7.18
CA GLY A 74 -11.60 -14.40 -8.63
C GLY A 74 -12.49 -13.23 -9.07
N SER A 75 -13.18 -12.52 -8.18
CA SER A 75 -14.10 -11.44 -8.57
C SER A 75 -13.38 -10.22 -9.15
N ALA A 76 -12.16 -9.91 -8.71
CA ALA A 76 -11.34 -8.86 -9.32
C ALA A 76 -10.90 -9.25 -10.74
N GLN A 77 -10.50 -10.50 -10.95
CA GLN A 77 -10.16 -11.04 -12.28
C GLN A 77 -11.38 -11.02 -13.21
N LEU A 78 -12.56 -11.35 -12.67
CA LEU A 78 -13.83 -11.30 -13.40
C LEU A 78 -14.14 -9.86 -13.83
N TYR A 79 -14.04 -8.89 -12.92
CA TYR A 79 -14.24 -7.48 -13.24
C TYR A 79 -13.24 -6.98 -14.30
N ASN A 80 -11.96 -7.32 -14.15
CA ASN A 80 -10.89 -6.92 -15.08
C ASN A 80 -10.92 -7.67 -16.42
N LYS A 81 -11.87 -8.59 -16.64
CA LYS A 81 -12.00 -9.45 -17.83
C LYS A 81 -10.81 -10.39 -18.05
N GLU A 82 -10.16 -10.83 -16.98
CA GLU A 82 -9.02 -11.75 -16.97
C GLU A 82 -9.43 -13.18 -16.62
N TYR A 83 -10.48 -13.70 -17.29
CA TYR A 83 -11.12 -14.96 -16.92
C TYR A 83 -10.17 -16.17 -16.97
N TRP A 84 -9.15 -16.12 -17.82
CA TRP A 84 -8.17 -17.20 -17.96
C TRP A 84 -7.35 -17.43 -16.68
N LYS A 85 -7.23 -16.43 -15.80
CA LYS A 85 -6.53 -16.55 -14.51
C LYS A 85 -7.36 -17.28 -13.45
N ILE A 86 -8.68 -17.30 -13.59
CA ILE A 86 -9.59 -17.87 -12.58
C ILE A 86 -9.28 -19.36 -12.36
N PRO A 87 -9.18 -20.23 -13.39
CA PRO A 87 -8.79 -21.62 -13.19
C PRO A 87 -7.44 -21.79 -12.48
N VAL A 88 -6.46 -20.93 -12.78
CA VAL A 88 -5.12 -21.00 -12.16
C VAL A 88 -5.18 -20.65 -10.67
N VAL A 89 -5.94 -19.61 -10.31
CA VAL A 89 -6.15 -19.21 -8.91
C VAL A 89 -6.87 -20.32 -8.14
N TYR A 90 -7.94 -20.88 -8.70
CA TYR A 90 -8.70 -21.95 -8.03
C TYR A 90 -7.91 -23.26 -7.95
N ALA A 91 -7.15 -23.61 -8.98
CA ALA A 91 -6.30 -24.80 -8.97
C ALA A 91 -5.16 -24.69 -7.95
N SER A 92 -4.53 -23.52 -7.82
CA SER A 92 -3.47 -23.30 -6.84
C SER A 92 -4.01 -23.35 -5.41
N VAL A 93 -5.03 -22.55 -5.09
CA VAL A 93 -5.65 -22.53 -3.76
C VAL A 93 -6.24 -23.90 -3.42
N GLY A 94 -7.04 -24.49 -4.32
CA GLY A 94 -7.68 -25.79 -4.13
C GLY A 94 -6.66 -26.92 -4.00
N GLY A 95 -5.61 -26.92 -4.82
CA GLY A 95 -4.53 -27.92 -4.76
C GLY A 95 -3.78 -27.88 -3.43
N PHE A 96 -3.42 -26.69 -2.95
CA PHE A 96 -2.78 -26.51 -1.65
C PHE A 96 -3.69 -26.91 -0.49
N LEU A 97 -4.97 -26.54 -0.52
CA LEU A 97 -5.93 -26.93 0.51
C LEU A 97 -6.15 -28.45 0.53
N PHE A 98 -6.27 -29.08 -0.63
CA PHE A 98 -6.45 -30.52 -0.75
C PHE A 98 -5.21 -31.27 -0.24
N ALA A 99 -4.02 -30.85 -0.65
CA ALA A 99 -2.76 -31.44 -0.17
C ALA A 99 -2.59 -31.21 1.34
N GLY A 100 -2.97 -30.03 1.85
CA GLY A 100 -2.93 -29.69 3.27
C GLY A 100 -3.90 -30.55 4.08
N TYR A 101 -5.12 -30.76 3.58
CA TYR A 101 -6.10 -31.66 4.18
C TYR A 101 -5.60 -33.10 4.24
N ARG A 102 -5.04 -33.61 3.14
CA ARG A 102 -4.41 -34.94 3.10
C ARG A 102 -3.28 -35.07 4.11
N SER A 103 -2.43 -34.03 4.21
CA SER A 103 -1.33 -33.99 5.18
C SER A 103 -1.84 -33.91 6.63
N ASN A 104 -2.99 -33.26 6.87
CA ASN A 104 -3.61 -33.22 8.18
C ASN A 104 -4.12 -34.60 8.63
N ILE A 105 -4.70 -35.38 7.70
CA ILE A 105 -5.09 -36.77 7.99
C ILE A 105 -3.86 -37.62 8.31
N ALA A 106 -2.79 -37.47 7.52
CA ALA A 106 -1.52 -38.18 7.78
C ALA A 106 -0.94 -37.80 9.15
N TRP A 107 -0.99 -36.52 9.53
CA TRP A 107 -0.55 -36.06 10.84
C TRP A 107 -1.38 -36.68 11.98
N GLN A 108 -2.70 -36.82 11.81
CA GLN A 108 -3.57 -37.46 12.80
C GLN A 108 -3.26 -38.94 13.00
N SER A 109 -2.76 -39.63 11.97
CA SER A 109 -2.39 -41.05 12.07
C SER A 109 -0.97 -41.28 12.56
N THR A 110 0.00 -40.45 12.14
CA THR A 110 1.43 -40.65 12.47
C THR A 110 1.90 -39.89 13.71
N GLY A 111 1.27 -38.76 14.04
CA GLY A 111 1.73 -37.84 15.08
C GLY A 111 3.06 -37.14 14.77
N LEU A 112 3.62 -37.29 13.57
CA LEU A 112 4.94 -36.77 13.23
C LEU A 112 4.95 -35.25 13.03
N GLN A 113 5.96 -34.58 13.59
CA GLN A 113 6.15 -33.13 13.44
C GLN A 113 6.31 -32.71 11.96
N ARG A 114 6.86 -33.58 11.10
CA ARG A 114 7.01 -33.33 9.66
C ARG A 114 5.66 -33.11 8.97
N ASP A 115 4.66 -33.92 9.27
CA ASP A 115 3.35 -33.84 8.63
C ASP A 115 2.60 -32.58 9.08
N ARG A 116 2.78 -32.20 10.36
CA ARG A 116 2.31 -30.91 10.88
C ARG A 116 2.92 -29.73 10.14
N ASN A 117 4.24 -29.70 10.01
CA ASN A 117 4.94 -28.61 9.31
C ASN A 117 4.54 -28.56 7.82
N THR A 118 4.37 -29.73 7.19
CA THR A 118 3.94 -29.83 5.79
C THR A 118 2.51 -29.29 5.61
N ARG A 119 1.58 -29.70 6.47
CA ARG A 119 0.22 -29.16 6.51
C ARG A 119 0.22 -27.64 6.67
N ASP A 120 0.97 -27.13 7.65
CA ASP A 120 1.02 -25.71 7.95
C ASP A 120 1.60 -24.91 6.76
N LEU A 121 2.64 -25.45 6.09
CA LEU A 121 3.21 -24.86 4.87
C LEU A 121 2.21 -24.87 3.70
N LEU A 122 1.44 -25.95 3.52
CA LEU A 122 0.46 -26.05 2.44
C LEU A 122 -0.72 -25.10 2.65
N TYR A 123 -1.22 -24.97 3.88
CA TYR A 123 -2.23 -23.95 4.18
C TYR A 123 -1.69 -22.52 4.03
N LEU A 124 -0.44 -22.28 4.40
CA LEU A 124 0.24 -21.01 4.11
C LEU A 124 0.35 -20.77 2.60
N GLY A 125 0.69 -21.79 1.81
CA GLY A 125 0.72 -21.72 0.35
C GLY A 125 -0.65 -21.37 -0.26
N ALA A 126 -1.73 -21.97 0.24
CA ALA A 126 -3.09 -21.62 -0.15
C ALA A 126 -3.42 -20.16 0.17
N ALA A 127 -3.09 -19.71 1.39
CA ALA A 127 -3.33 -18.34 1.83
C ALA A 127 -2.54 -17.31 1.00
N LEU A 128 -1.26 -17.58 0.71
CA LEU A 128 -0.41 -16.72 -0.12
C LEU A 128 -0.86 -16.70 -1.58
N SER A 129 -1.26 -17.85 -2.14
CA SER A 129 -1.81 -17.92 -3.50
C SER A 129 -3.10 -17.10 -3.61
N TYR A 130 -3.96 -17.20 -2.61
CA TYR A 130 -5.16 -16.37 -2.50
C TYR A 130 -4.82 -14.89 -2.38
N TRP A 131 -3.93 -14.51 -1.48
CA TRP A 131 -3.48 -13.14 -1.27
C TRP A 131 -2.87 -12.52 -2.54
N GLY A 132 -2.03 -13.29 -3.24
CA GLY A 132 -1.44 -12.91 -4.51
C GLY A 132 -2.49 -12.67 -5.59
N SER A 133 -3.57 -13.47 -5.61
CA SER A 133 -4.67 -13.24 -6.55
C SER A 133 -5.40 -11.92 -6.28
N VAL A 134 -5.57 -11.51 -5.02
CA VAL A 134 -6.16 -10.22 -4.66
C VAL A 134 -5.25 -9.07 -5.12
N LEU A 135 -3.93 -9.19 -4.91
CA LEU A 135 -2.93 -8.21 -5.37
C LEU A 135 -2.95 -8.05 -6.89
N ASP A 136 -2.95 -9.16 -7.63
CA ASP A 136 -3.01 -9.14 -9.10
C ASP A 136 -4.29 -8.46 -9.60
N GLY A 137 -5.41 -8.69 -8.91
CA GLY A 137 -6.66 -7.98 -9.17
C GLY A 137 -6.54 -6.45 -9.05
N VAL A 138 -5.91 -5.96 -7.98
CA VAL A 138 -5.66 -4.52 -7.77
C VAL A 138 -4.72 -3.94 -8.83
N LYS A 139 -3.70 -4.71 -9.23
CA LYS A 139 -2.73 -4.33 -10.26
C LYS A 139 -3.39 -4.12 -11.62
N ASN A 140 -4.22 -5.06 -12.05
CA ASN A 140 -4.80 -5.05 -13.39
C ASN A 140 -6.08 -4.20 -13.50
N PHE A 141 -6.43 -3.47 -12.44
CA PHE A 141 -7.54 -2.51 -12.47
C PHE A 141 -7.29 -1.44 -13.54
N ARG A 142 -8.23 -1.24 -14.45
CA ARG A 142 -8.11 -0.21 -15.49
C ARG A 142 -8.56 1.15 -14.96
N TYR A 143 -7.75 2.17 -15.18
CA TYR A 143 -8.04 3.53 -14.79
C TYR A 143 -7.48 4.52 -15.82
N HIS A 144 -8.05 5.71 -15.87
CA HIS A 144 -7.72 6.71 -16.88
C HIS A 144 -6.41 7.45 -16.58
N LYS A 145 -6.04 7.60 -15.30
CA LYS A 145 -4.76 8.19 -14.89
C LYS A 145 -3.67 7.13 -14.70
N ASP A 146 -2.43 7.56 -14.87
CA ASP A 146 -1.24 6.71 -14.69
C ASP A 146 -1.05 6.32 -13.22
N VAL A 147 -1.28 7.28 -12.31
CA VAL A 147 -1.19 7.08 -10.86
C VAL A 147 -2.57 7.12 -10.23
N LEU A 148 -2.89 6.11 -9.42
CA LEU A 148 -4.11 6.08 -8.62
C LEU A 148 -3.75 6.05 -7.12
N PRO A 149 -4.01 7.13 -6.36
CA PRO A 149 -3.69 7.20 -4.92
C PRO A 149 -4.36 6.10 -4.09
N ALA A 150 -5.59 5.74 -4.44
CA ALA A 150 -6.28 4.60 -3.84
C ALA A 150 -5.54 3.27 -4.09
N ARG A 151 -4.87 3.10 -5.23
CA ARG A 151 -4.06 1.91 -5.51
C ARG A 151 -2.81 1.86 -4.64
N ALA A 152 -2.11 2.99 -4.47
CA ALA A 152 -0.97 3.11 -3.57
C ALA A 152 -1.36 2.76 -2.12
N SER A 153 -2.48 3.30 -1.65
CA SER A 153 -3.06 3.00 -0.34
C SER A 153 -3.37 1.53 -0.16
N LEU A 154 -4.07 0.92 -1.13
CA LEU A 154 -4.42 -0.50 -1.09
C LEU A 154 -3.18 -1.39 -1.07
N TYR A 155 -2.16 -1.05 -1.86
CA TYR A 155 -0.90 -1.77 -1.85
C TYR A 155 -0.20 -1.71 -0.49
N SER A 156 -0.04 -0.51 0.08
CA SER A 156 0.54 -0.35 1.42
C SER A 156 -0.29 -1.02 2.52
N ALA A 157 -1.61 -1.11 2.34
CA ALA A 157 -2.52 -1.83 3.24
C ALA A 157 -2.48 -3.35 3.06
N MET A 158 -1.90 -3.86 1.97
CA MET A 158 -1.74 -5.29 1.78
C MET A 158 -0.36 -5.76 2.24
N LEU A 159 0.68 -5.02 1.89
CA LEU A 159 2.03 -5.27 2.39
C LEU A 159 2.73 -3.93 2.64
N PRO A 160 3.35 -3.76 3.82
CA PRO A 160 4.10 -2.54 4.13
C PRO A 160 5.18 -2.27 3.08
N GLY A 161 5.24 -1.03 2.59
CA GLY A 161 6.17 -0.61 1.54
C GLY A 161 5.72 -0.88 0.10
N LEU A 162 4.63 -1.62 -0.17
CA LEU A 162 4.19 -1.83 -1.56
C LEU A 162 3.64 -0.56 -2.23
N GLY A 163 3.00 0.35 -1.49
CA GLY A 163 2.59 1.63 -2.06
C GLY A 163 3.78 2.51 -2.41
N GLN A 164 4.84 2.47 -1.60
CA GLN A 164 6.11 3.14 -1.86
C GLN A 164 6.80 2.53 -3.10
N TYR A 165 6.75 1.21 -3.26
CA TYR A 165 7.18 0.53 -4.49
C TYR A 165 6.38 1.02 -5.70
N TYR A 166 5.06 1.09 -5.61
CA TYR A 166 4.19 1.58 -6.69
C TYR A 166 4.49 3.02 -7.07
N ASN A 167 4.80 3.85 -6.08
CA ASN A 167 5.15 5.26 -6.26
C ASN A 167 6.59 5.48 -6.77
N GLY A 168 7.45 4.45 -6.79
CA GLY A 168 8.88 4.57 -7.15
C GLY A 168 9.80 5.03 -6.01
N ASP A 169 9.27 5.17 -4.80
CA ASP A 169 9.94 5.67 -3.59
C ASP A 169 10.65 4.56 -2.79
N TYR A 170 11.53 3.80 -3.46
CA TYR A 170 12.14 2.61 -2.87
C TYR A 170 12.99 2.88 -1.62
N TRP A 171 13.57 4.07 -1.51
CA TRP A 171 14.45 4.43 -0.39
C TRP A 171 13.73 4.46 0.96
N LYS A 172 12.40 4.61 0.98
CA LYS A 172 11.58 4.59 2.20
C LYS A 172 11.32 3.17 2.72
N ILE A 173 11.46 2.16 1.85
CA ILE A 173 11.14 0.77 2.20
C ILE A 173 12.00 0.27 3.38
N PRO A 174 13.35 0.44 3.39
CA PRO A 174 14.15 0.06 4.54
C PRO A 174 13.72 0.72 5.86
N ILE A 175 13.24 1.96 5.81
CA ILE A 175 12.78 2.70 7.00
C ILE A 175 11.48 2.11 7.53
N ILE A 176 10.52 1.82 6.65
CA ILE A 176 9.24 1.17 7.00
C ILE A 176 9.50 -0.20 7.64
N TYR A 177 10.35 -1.01 7.02
CA TYR A 177 10.72 -2.33 7.56
C TYR A 177 11.50 -2.20 8.86
N GLY A 178 12.37 -1.21 9.00
CA GLY A 178 13.06 -0.90 10.27
C GLY A 178 12.09 -0.59 11.40
N GLY A 179 11.06 0.23 11.12
CA GLY A 179 9.99 0.52 12.09
C GLY A 179 9.20 -0.73 12.50
N ILE A 180 8.82 -1.57 11.53
CA ILE A 180 8.07 -2.80 11.79
C ILE A 180 8.90 -3.80 12.60
N ILE A 181 10.17 -4.01 12.22
CA ILE A 181 11.10 -4.90 12.96
C ILE A 181 11.25 -4.40 14.39
N THR A 182 11.45 -3.10 14.58
CA THR A 182 11.61 -2.48 15.91
C THR A 182 10.37 -2.74 16.77
N VAL A 183 9.17 -2.48 16.24
CA VAL A 183 7.92 -2.76 16.96
C VAL A 183 7.78 -4.25 17.26
N GLY A 184 8.03 -5.13 16.28
CA GLY A 184 7.95 -6.58 16.45
C GLY A 184 8.86 -7.07 17.57
N TYR A 185 10.08 -6.53 17.65
CA TYR A 185 11.02 -6.79 18.74
C TYR A 185 10.45 -6.38 20.10
N PHE A 186 9.91 -5.16 20.23
CA PHE A 186 9.32 -4.69 21.49
C PHE A 186 8.09 -5.51 21.90
N ILE A 187 7.22 -5.87 20.96
CA ILE A 187 6.07 -6.75 21.24
C ILE A 187 6.57 -8.10 21.77
N SER A 188 7.52 -8.73 21.08
CA SER A 188 8.06 -10.04 21.45
C SER A 188 8.75 -10.01 22.81
N SER A 189 9.63 -9.04 23.03
CA SER A 189 10.37 -8.88 24.28
C SER A 189 9.43 -8.62 25.46
N ASN A 190 8.50 -7.66 25.33
CA ASN A 190 7.52 -7.36 26.38
C ASN A 190 6.57 -8.53 26.64
N ASN A 191 6.16 -9.27 25.60
CA ASN A 191 5.33 -10.46 25.76
C ASN A 191 6.08 -11.57 26.49
N SER A 192 7.36 -11.80 26.18
CA SER A 192 8.18 -12.80 26.88
C SER A 192 8.30 -12.48 28.37
N GLN A 193 8.60 -11.22 28.72
CA GLN A 193 8.62 -10.79 30.12
C GLN A 193 7.24 -10.91 30.77
N PHE A 194 6.17 -10.53 30.07
CA PHE A 194 4.80 -10.70 30.57
C PHE A 194 4.50 -12.16 30.92
N GLN A 195 4.83 -13.13 30.06
CA GLN A 195 4.60 -14.54 30.35
C GLN A 195 5.43 -15.01 31.55
N ARG A 196 6.69 -14.56 31.65
CA ARG A 196 7.56 -14.86 32.80
C ARG A 196 6.97 -14.38 34.11
N TYR A 197 6.57 -13.11 34.21
CA TYR A 197 5.99 -12.56 35.44
C TYR A 197 4.57 -13.07 35.71
N LYS A 198 3.81 -13.44 34.66
CA LYS A 198 2.54 -14.14 34.79
C LYS A 198 2.74 -15.49 35.46
N TYR A 199 3.70 -16.29 35.00
CA TYR A 199 4.05 -17.57 35.61
C TYR A 199 4.48 -17.40 37.08
N LEU A 200 5.43 -16.50 37.35
CA LEU A 200 5.89 -16.23 38.72
C LEU A 200 4.77 -15.76 39.65
N TYR A 201 3.86 -14.92 39.17
CA TYR A 201 2.70 -14.49 39.93
C TYR A 201 1.78 -15.66 40.32
N TYR A 202 1.51 -16.58 39.40
CA TYR A 202 0.67 -17.75 39.70
C TYR A 202 1.32 -18.70 40.70
N GLU A 203 2.62 -18.98 40.53
CA GLU A 203 3.36 -19.83 41.45
C GLU A 203 3.47 -19.21 42.85
N THR A 204 3.76 -17.91 42.94
CA THR A 204 3.87 -17.20 44.23
C THR A 204 2.51 -17.07 44.93
N SER A 205 1.43 -16.99 44.17
CA SER A 205 0.06 -16.90 44.70
C SER A 205 -0.52 -18.26 45.10
N ASN A 206 0.11 -19.37 44.72
CA ASN A 206 -0.30 -20.71 45.09
C ASN A 206 0.43 -21.13 46.39
N PRO A 207 -0.29 -21.38 47.50
CA PRO A 207 0.33 -21.75 48.78
C PRO A 207 1.13 -23.06 48.73
N ASP A 208 0.84 -23.95 47.77
CA ASP A 208 1.50 -25.26 47.63
C ASP A 208 2.76 -25.23 46.74
N SER A 209 3.11 -24.07 46.16
CA SER A 209 4.25 -23.96 45.24
C SER A 209 5.59 -23.75 45.98
N PRO A 210 6.72 -24.29 45.47
CA PRO A 210 8.06 -24.02 46.01
C PRO A 210 8.50 -22.55 45.98
N LEU A 211 7.75 -21.70 45.28
CA LEU A 211 7.96 -20.25 45.15
C LEU A 211 7.07 -19.44 46.12
N ALA A 212 6.12 -20.08 46.81
CA ALA A 212 5.28 -19.46 47.82
C ALA A 212 6.15 -18.82 48.92
N GLY A 213 5.93 -17.53 49.20
CA GLY A 213 6.67 -16.78 50.22
C GLY A 213 8.11 -16.39 49.87
N LYS A 214 8.70 -16.89 48.77
CA LYS A 214 10.06 -16.48 48.32
C LYS A 214 10.08 -15.12 47.64
N PHE A 215 8.99 -14.79 46.95
CA PHE A 215 8.81 -13.50 46.29
C PHE A 215 7.52 -12.85 46.79
N ASN A 216 7.46 -11.51 46.77
CA ASN A 216 6.23 -10.80 47.10
C ASN A 216 5.26 -10.87 45.91
N ALA A 217 4.08 -11.49 46.12
CA ALA A 217 3.06 -11.65 45.09
C ALA A 217 2.60 -10.32 44.49
N GLN A 218 2.52 -9.26 45.29
CA GLN A 218 2.15 -7.92 44.85
C GLN A 218 3.21 -7.33 43.91
N THR A 219 4.49 -7.56 44.20
CA THR A 219 5.59 -7.15 43.32
C THR A 219 5.53 -7.88 41.98
N MET A 220 5.28 -9.20 41.99
CA MET A 220 5.13 -9.97 40.73
C MET A 220 3.91 -9.53 39.92
N LYS A 221 2.81 -9.19 40.61
CA LYS A 221 1.61 -8.61 39.97
C LYS A 221 1.93 -7.27 39.30
N TYR A 222 2.67 -6.39 39.98
CA TYR A 222 3.08 -5.09 39.42
C TYR A 222 3.90 -5.26 38.13
N TYR A 223 4.91 -6.14 38.12
CA TYR A 223 5.71 -6.38 36.92
C TYR A 223 4.89 -7.02 35.79
N LYS A 224 4.05 -8.01 36.11
CA LYS A 224 3.12 -8.61 35.15
C LYS A 224 2.25 -7.54 34.49
N ASP A 225 1.60 -6.68 35.27
CA ASP A 225 0.71 -5.65 34.74
C ASP A 225 1.49 -4.57 33.96
N THR A 226 2.72 -4.27 34.36
CA THR A 226 3.61 -3.33 33.65
C THR A 226 4.01 -3.86 32.28
N TYR A 227 4.51 -5.09 32.17
CA TYR A 227 4.89 -5.69 30.89
C TYR A 227 3.68 -5.96 29.98
N ARG A 228 2.50 -6.22 30.57
CA ARG A 228 1.24 -6.23 29.81
C ARG A 228 0.99 -4.88 29.13
N ARG A 229 1.05 -3.78 29.88
CA ARG A 229 0.87 -2.42 29.32
C ARG A 229 1.92 -2.09 28.27
N PHE A 230 3.20 -2.41 28.49
CA PHE A 230 4.25 -2.16 27.51
C PHE A 230 4.07 -2.95 26.21
N ARG A 231 3.64 -4.22 26.30
CA ARG A 231 3.25 -4.98 25.11
C ARG A 231 2.09 -4.30 24.39
N ASP A 232 1.07 -3.88 25.12
CA ASP A 232 -0.12 -3.24 24.53
C ASP A 232 0.24 -1.88 23.88
N TYR A 233 1.14 -1.09 24.48
CA TYR A 233 1.70 0.12 23.85
C TYR A 233 2.56 -0.18 22.63
N SER A 234 3.32 -1.28 22.64
CA SER A 234 4.10 -1.70 21.48
C SER A 234 3.18 -2.11 20.32
N ILE A 235 2.08 -2.80 20.60
CA ILE A 235 1.04 -3.13 19.61
C ILE A 235 0.42 -1.85 19.05
N LEU A 236 0.07 -0.90 19.91
CA LEU A 236 -0.48 0.39 19.48
C LEU A 236 0.50 1.18 18.60
N ALA A 237 1.78 1.21 18.97
CA ALA A 237 2.84 1.80 18.16
C ALA A 237 2.96 1.10 16.79
N GLY A 238 2.78 -0.22 16.73
CA GLY A 238 2.72 -0.98 15.48
C GLY A 238 1.57 -0.57 14.58
N VAL A 239 0.36 -0.42 15.15
CA VAL A 239 -0.80 0.08 14.41
C VAL A 239 -0.52 1.48 13.86
N PHE A 240 0.15 2.34 14.64
CA PHE A 240 0.52 3.68 14.21
C PHE A 240 1.54 3.67 13.07
N VAL A 241 2.62 2.89 13.17
CA VAL A 241 3.62 2.71 12.10
C VAL A 241 2.97 2.19 10.83
N TYR A 242 2.06 1.21 10.96
CA TYR A 242 1.33 0.65 9.85
C TYR A 242 0.41 1.67 9.17
N ALA A 243 -0.33 2.45 9.95
CA ALA A 243 -1.19 3.52 9.43
C ALA A 243 -0.37 4.62 8.72
N LEU A 244 0.75 5.04 9.30
CA LEU A 244 1.66 6.00 8.68
C LEU A 244 2.18 5.50 7.33
N ASN A 245 2.54 4.23 7.22
CA ASN A 245 2.98 3.63 5.95
C ASN A 245 1.90 3.72 4.84
N ILE A 246 0.61 3.57 5.19
CA ILE A 246 -0.50 3.71 4.24
C ILE A 246 -0.71 5.18 3.86
N ILE A 247 -0.74 6.06 4.86
CA ILE A 247 -0.96 7.50 4.66
C ILE A 247 0.16 8.11 3.81
N ASP A 248 1.42 7.79 4.10
CA ASP A 248 2.58 8.27 3.34
C ASP A 248 2.50 7.88 1.86
N ALA A 249 2.15 6.62 1.57
CA ALA A 249 1.96 6.17 0.19
C ALA A 249 0.82 6.91 -0.52
N ASN A 250 -0.29 7.16 0.19
CA ASN A 250 -1.43 7.87 -0.38
C ASN A 250 -1.12 9.34 -0.67
N VAL A 251 -0.49 10.02 0.30
CA VAL A 251 -0.13 11.43 0.19
C VAL A 251 0.86 11.62 -0.96
N PHE A 252 1.90 10.79 -1.05
CA PHE A 252 2.86 10.90 -2.14
C PHE A 252 2.21 10.67 -3.51
N ALA A 253 1.34 9.66 -3.63
CA ALA A 253 0.61 9.41 -4.87
C ALA A 253 -0.31 10.57 -5.28
N HIS A 254 -0.88 11.31 -4.32
CA HIS A 254 -1.62 12.54 -4.63
C HIS A 254 -0.74 13.67 -5.16
N PHE A 255 0.54 13.69 -4.77
CA PHE A 255 1.47 14.72 -5.20
C PHE A 255 2.20 14.40 -6.51
N GLN A 256 2.11 13.18 -7.04
CA GLN A 256 2.75 12.82 -8.32
C GLN A 256 2.13 13.53 -9.54
N ASP A 257 0.85 13.87 -9.48
CA ASP A 257 0.16 14.62 -10.55
C ASP A 257 0.48 16.13 -10.53
N PHE A 258 1.16 16.64 -9.48
CA PHE A 258 1.57 18.03 -9.44
C PHE A 258 2.84 18.21 -10.29
N ASP A 259 2.68 18.91 -11.40
CA ASP A 259 3.78 19.28 -12.28
C ASP A 259 4.72 20.26 -11.56
N VAL A 260 5.76 19.71 -10.92
CA VAL A 260 6.93 20.47 -10.46
C VAL A 260 7.92 20.44 -11.60
N SER A 261 7.60 21.10 -12.71
CA SER A 261 8.57 21.27 -13.78
C SER A 261 9.76 22.07 -13.22
N GLU A 262 10.96 21.51 -13.36
CA GLU A 262 12.23 22.13 -12.92
C GLU A 262 12.56 23.43 -13.69
N ASP A 263 11.65 23.91 -14.55
CA ASP A 263 11.84 25.13 -15.32
C ASP A 263 11.78 26.41 -14.48
N LEU A 264 11.48 26.30 -13.17
CA LEU A 264 11.76 27.36 -12.19
C LEU A 264 13.26 27.48 -11.92
N SER A 265 14.04 27.71 -12.98
CA SER A 265 15.47 27.95 -12.91
C SER A 265 15.72 29.46 -12.83
N ALA A 266 16.33 29.87 -11.72
CA ALA A 266 16.88 31.20 -11.57
C ALA A 266 18.31 31.18 -12.09
N SER A 267 18.52 31.74 -13.28
CA SER A 267 19.86 31.85 -13.85
C SER A 267 20.45 33.22 -13.50
N LEU A 268 21.53 33.21 -12.71
CA LEU A 268 22.25 34.40 -12.27
C LEU A 268 23.55 34.49 -13.06
N PHE A 269 23.67 35.49 -13.93
CA PHE A 269 24.91 35.74 -14.67
C PHE A 269 25.40 37.18 -14.45
N PRO A 270 26.73 37.39 -14.38
CA PRO A 270 27.29 38.74 -14.35
C PRO A 270 26.95 39.45 -15.67
N GLY A 271 26.40 40.66 -15.58
CA GLY A 271 25.98 41.46 -16.71
C GLY A 271 26.51 42.88 -16.60
N ILE A 272 26.83 43.49 -17.75
CA ILE A 272 27.21 44.90 -17.81
C ILE A 272 25.93 45.70 -18.06
N ILE A 273 25.57 46.56 -17.11
CA ILE A 273 24.38 47.41 -17.21
C ILE A 273 24.83 48.74 -17.81
N MET A 274 24.31 49.03 -19.01
CA MET A 274 24.55 50.30 -19.70
C MET A 274 23.54 51.36 -19.23
N PRO A 275 23.94 52.64 -19.14
CA PRO A 275 23.04 53.72 -18.73
C PRO A 275 21.94 53.94 -19.78
N VAL A 276 20.69 53.83 -19.36
CA VAL A 276 19.52 53.90 -20.25
C VAL A 276 19.12 55.34 -20.60
N ALA A 277 19.61 56.33 -19.84
CA ALA A 277 19.41 57.75 -20.13
C ALA A 277 20.48 58.61 -19.40
N PRO A 278 21.57 59.05 -20.06
CA PRO A 278 22.66 59.78 -19.41
C PRO A 278 22.24 61.16 -18.86
N GLN A 279 21.10 61.71 -19.27
CA GLN A 279 20.59 62.98 -18.75
C GLN A 279 19.97 62.93 -17.34
N PHE A 280 19.71 61.73 -16.78
CA PHE A 280 19.05 61.59 -15.46
C PHE A 280 19.90 60.83 -14.43
N THR A 281 21.15 60.49 -14.74
CA THR A 281 22.03 59.73 -13.82
C THR A 281 23.46 60.25 -13.89
N ASN A 282 24.15 60.35 -12.74
CA ASN A 282 25.56 60.77 -12.66
C ASN A 282 26.56 59.65 -13.02
N ASN A 283 26.08 58.46 -13.41
CA ASN A 283 26.96 57.35 -13.73
C ASN A 283 27.32 57.38 -15.23
N SER A 284 28.55 57.81 -15.53
CA SER A 284 29.05 58.07 -16.88
C SER A 284 29.73 56.86 -17.55
N GLY A 285 29.76 55.70 -16.89
CA GLY A 285 30.39 54.47 -17.41
C GLY A 285 29.59 53.19 -17.15
N PRO A 286 29.89 52.09 -17.87
CA PRO A 286 29.22 50.80 -17.67
C PRO A 286 29.45 50.27 -16.26
N MET A 287 28.38 49.81 -15.60
CA MET A 287 28.46 49.24 -14.25
C MET A 287 28.31 47.71 -14.30
N VAL A 288 29.10 47.01 -13.48
CA VAL A 288 28.99 45.55 -13.34
C VAL A 288 27.84 45.26 -12.38
N GLY A 289 26.88 44.48 -12.83
CA GLY A 289 25.75 44.01 -12.02
C GLY A 289 25.48 42.53 -12.26
N PHE A 290 24.42 42.02 -11.66
CA PHE A 290 23.92 40.68 -11.94
C PHE A 290 22.59 40.77 -12.67
N ASN A 291 22.45 40.00 -13.74
CA ASN A 291 21.17 39.81 -14.40
C ASN A 291 20.53 38.54 -13.84
N LEU A 292 19.30 38.68 -13.34
CA LEU A 292 18.49 37.55 -12.89
C LEU A 292 17.45 37.27 -13.97
N LYS A 293 17.59 36.12 -14.64
CA LYS A 293 16.56 35.61 -15.54
C LYS A 293 15.82 34.48 -14.84
N LEU A 294 14.54 34.71 -14.60
CA LEU A 294 13.60 33.72 -14.08
C LEU A 294 12.85 33.12 -15.27
N ASN A 295 12.93 31.80 -15.42
CA ASN A 295 11.99 31.05 -16.25
C ASN A 295 10.89 30.51 -15.33
N PHE A 296 9.64 30.55 -15.78
CA PHE A 296 8.46 29.98 -15.14
C PHE A 296 7.48 29.52 -16.22
#